data_AF-W4LWK1-F1
#
_entry.id   AF-W4LWK1-F1
#
_cell.length_a   1.000
_cell.length_b   1.000
_cell.length_c   1.000
_cell.angle_alpha   90.00
_cell.angle_beta   90.00
_cell.angle_gamma   90.00
#
_symmetry.space_group_name_H-M   'P 1'
#
loop_
_entity.id
_entity.type
_entity.pdbx_description
1 polymer ?
#
loop_
_entity_poly.entity_id
_entity_poly.type
_entity_poly.pdbx_seq_one_letter_code
_entity_poly.pdbx_strand_id
1 'polypeptide(L)'
;MRYQHDPYLRLADDDAYLFYSRFGEVLTVPTLTHLVKTWSQAVGLRGNYGSHSMRKTWGWWQYKRGKPVPLLMEAYGHATQKQTLDYLCIQAEEVAELYDLEL
;
A
#
# COMPACT_ATOMS: atom_id res chain seq x y z
N MET A 1 -16.70 -22.73 1.50
CA MET A 1 -16.61 -21.28 1.27
C MET A 1 -16.76 -21.08 -0.24
N ARG A 2 -17.88 -20.54 -0.72
CA ARG A 2 -18.16 -20.44 -2.17
C ARG A 2 -17.37 -19.25 -2.72
N TYR A 3 -16.43 -19.50 -3.64
CA TYR A 3 -15.79 -18.43 -4.43
C TYR A 3 -16.90 -17.79 -5.28
N GLN A 4 -17.24 -16.54 -5.01
CA GLN A 4 -18.03 -15.75 -5.95
C GLN A 4 -17.14 -15.49 -7.17
N HIS A 5 -17.60 -15.91 -8.36
CA HIS A 5 -16.94 -15.57 -9.62
C HIS A 5 -16.94 -14.04 -9.76
N ASP A 6 -15.75 -13.44 -9.70
CA ASP A 6 -15.56 -12.02 -10.00
C ASP A 6 -15.70 -11.83 -11.53
N PRO A 7 -16.65 -11.00 -12.01
CA PRO A 7 -16.88 -10.78 -13.43
C PRO A 7 -15.70 -10.09 -14.15
N TYR A 8 -14.72 -9.57 -13.41
CA TYR A 8 -13.49 -8.98 -13.96
C TYR A 8 -12.34 -9.98 -14.07
N LEU A 9 -12.42 -11.11 -13.39
CA LEU A 9 -11.52 -12.25 -13.61
C LEU A 9 -12.03 -12.98 -14.85
N ARG A 10 -11.50 -12.62 -16.03
CA ARG A 10 -11.55 -13.54 -17.17
C ARG A 10 -11.03 -14.89 -16.66
N LEU A 11 -11.68 -16.00 -17.04
CA LEU A 11 -11.11 -17.35 -16.92
C LEU A 11 -9.82 -17.34 -17.74
N ALA A 12 -8.77 -16.83 -17.14
CA ALA A 12 -7.53 -16.51 -17.80
C ALA A 12 -6.58 -17.67 -17.52
N ASP A 13 -5.87 -18.06 -18.55
CA ASP A 13 -4.70 -18.94 -18.48
C ASP A 13 -3.83 -18.57 -17.26
N ASP A 14 -3.21 -19.56 -16.60
CA ASP A 14 -2.41 -19.33 -15.38
C ASP A 14 -1.25 -18.36 -15.65
N ASP A 15 -0.82 -18.24 -16.91
CA ASP A 15 0.22 -17.34 -17.39
C ASP A 15 -0.29 -15.94 -17.80
N ALA A 16 -1.60 -15.70 -17.79
CA ALA A 16 -2.18 -14.43 -18.18
C ALA A 16 -2.09 -13.38 -17.08
N TYR A 17 -1.91 -12.11 -17.48
CA TYR A 17 -1.89 -11.00 -16.54
C TYR A 17 -3.28 -10.75 -15.94
N LEU A 18 -3.33 -10.45 -14.65
CA LEU A 18 -4.59 -10.14 -13.96
C LEU A 18 -5.22 -8.81 -14.42
N PHE A 19 -4.39 -7.80 -14.75
CA PHE A 19 -4.86 -6.46 -15.07
C PHE A 19 -4.43 -6.01 -16.46
N TYR A 20 -5.42 -5.67 -17.28
CA TYR A 20 -5.26 -5.08 -18.61
C TYR A 20 -5.74 -3.64 -18.62
N SER A 21 -5.16 -2.85 -19.52
CA SER A 21 -5.61 -1.49 -19.84
C SER A 21 -6.90 -1.54 -20.66
N ARG A 22 -7.54 -0.37 -20.82
CA ARG A 22 -8.73 -0.22 -21.69
C ARG A 22 -8.48 -0.55 -23.17
N PHE A 23 -7.22 -0.61 -23.58
CA PHE A 23 -6.81 -0.91 -24.95
C PHE A 23 -6.46 -2.39 -25.14
N GLY A 24 -6.62 -3.23 -24.10
CA GLY A 24 -6.35 -4.67 -24.15
C GLY A 24 -4.89 -5.06 -23.89
N GLU A 25 -3.98 -4.09 -23.75
CA GLU A 25 -2.59 -4.30 -23.36
C GLU A 25 -2.43 -4.47 -21.85
N VAL A 26 -1.33 -5.06 -21.38
CA VAL A 26 -1.05 -5.23 -19.94
C VAL A 26 -1.00 -3.86 -19.25
N LEU A 27 -1.60 -3.76 -18.06
CA LEU A 27 -1.59 -2.52 -17.30
C LEU A 27 -0.16 -2.16 -16.87
N THR A 28 0.27 -0.93 -17.17
CA THR A 28 1.61 -0.44 -16.82
C THR A 28 1.60 0.40 -15.54
N VAL A 29 2.77 0.49 -14.89
CA VAL A 29 2.97 1.32 -13.68
C VAL A 29 2.66 2.82 -13.91
N PRO A 30 3.06 3.45 -15.03
CA PRO A 30 2.68 4.83 -15.32
C PRO A 30 1.16 5.01 -15.46
N THR A 31 0.47 4.07 -16.11
CA THR A 31 -1.00 4.10 -16.24
C THR A 31 -1.66 4.03 -14.87
N LEU A 32 -1.27 3.09 -14.01
CA LEU A 32 -1.79 2.99 -12.64
C LEU A 32 -1.54 4.28 -11.86
N THR A 33 -0.34 4.85 -11.96
CA THR A 33 0.01 6.10 -11.28
C THR A 33 -0.88 7.25 -11.75
N HIS A 34 -1.17 7.34 -13.05
CA HIS A 34 -2.07 8.36 -13.59
C HIS A 34 -3.50 8.18 -13.08
N LEU A 35 -4.02 6.95 -13.06
CA LEU A 35 -5.36 6.65 -12.51
C LEU A 35 -5.49 7.09 -11.05
N VAL A 36 -4.52 6.74 -10.20
CA VAL A 36 -4.53 7.12 -8.79
C VAL A 36 -4.53 8.64 -8.62
N LYS A 37 -3.69 9.35 -9.38
CA LYS A 37 -3.68 10.83 -9.38
C LYS A 37 -5.05 11.41 -9.74
N THR A 38 -5.66 10.91 -10.82
CA THR A 38 -6.99 11.35 -11.25
C THR A 38 -8.04 11.12 -10.17
N TRP A 39 -8.04 9.95 -9.53
CA TRP A 39 -8.99 9.66 -8.45
C TRP A 39 -8.78 10.54 -7.23
N SER A 40 -7.52 10.76 -6.81
CA SER A 40 -7.20 11.65 -5.70
C SER A 40 -7.65 13.10 -5.99
N GLN A 41 -7.42 13.59 -7.21
CA GLN A 41 -7.88 14.92 -7.62
C GLN A 41 -9.41 15.03 -7.62
N ALA A 42 -10.11 14.00 -8.10
CA ALA A 42 -11.57 13.98 -8.17
C ALA A 42 -12.24 14.10 -6.79
N VAL A 43 -11.59 13.61 -5.73
CA VAL A 43 -12.07 13.74 -4.34
C VAL A 43 -11.48 14.95 -3.60
N GLY A 44 -10.76 15.83 -4.30
CA GLY A 44 -10.21 17.06 -3.74
C GLY A 44 -8.92 16.90 -2.92
N LEU A 45 -8.26 15.74 -2.97
CA LEU A 45 -6.98 15.55 -2.29
C LEU A 45 -5.88 16.37 -2.99
N ARG A 46 -5.21 17.23 -2.22
CA ARG A 46 -4.08 18.04 -2.69
C ARG A 46 -2.78 17.26 -2.51
N GLY A 47 -1.93 17.23 -3.54
CA GLY A 47 -0.62 16.57 -3.48
C GLY A 47 -0.40 15.55 -4.59
N ASN A 48 0.68 14.78 -4.45
CA ASN A 48 1.11 13.77 -5.41
C ASN A 48 0.89 12.36 -4.84
N TYR A 49 -0.08 11.64 -5.40
CA TYR A 49 -0.49 10.32 -4.92
C TYR A 49 -0.21 9.24 -5.97
N GLY A 50 0.25 8.08 -5.52
CA GLY A 50 0.54 6.92 -6.36
C GLY A 50 0.62 5.64 -5.53
N SER A 51 1.16 4.58 -6.13
CA SER A 51 1.29 3.25 -5.50
C SER A 51 2.05 3.29 -4.16
N HIS A 52 3.17 4.01 -4.09
CA HIS A 52 3.93 4.15 -2.85
C HIS A 52 3.15 4.88 -1.76
N SER A 53 2.39 5.93 -2.11
CA SER A 53 1.55 6.65 -1.14
C SER A 53 0.46 5.73 -0.58
N MET A 54 -0.23 4.97 -1.44
CA MET A 54 -1.23 4.00 -1.03
C MET A 54 -0.64 2.92 -0.13
N ARG A 55 0.53 2.38 -0.48
CA ARG A 55 1.24 1.37 0.31
C ARG A 55 1.61 1.89 1.70
N LYS A 56 2.16 3.10 1.80
CA LYS A 56 2.45 3.75 3.09
C LYS A 56 1.19 3.91 3.94
N THR A 57 0.12 4.44 3.36
CA THR A 57 -1.16 4.63 4.05
C THR A 57 -1.70 3.31 4.59
N TRP A 58 -1.67 2.24 3.78
CA TRP A 58 -2.10 0.92 4.22
C TRP A 58 -1.31 0.44 5.44
N GLY A 59 0.03 0.39 5.39
CA GLY A 59 0.77 -0.15 6.52
C GLY A 59 0.78 0.76 7.74
N TRP A 60 0.63 2.08 7.58
CA TRP A 60 0.43 2.98 8.72
C TRP A 60 -0.87 2.60 9.47
N TRP A 61 -1.96 2.34 8.75
CA TRP A 61 -3.19 1.88 9.37
C TRP A 61 -3.05 0.51 10.02
N GLN A 62 -2.29 -0.40 9.43
CA GLN A 62 -2.04 -1.70 10.04
C GLN A 62 -1.23 -1.56 11.34
N TYR A 63 -0.21 -0.69 11.36
CA TYR A 63 0.54 -0.36 12.57
C TYR A 63 -0.36 0.25 13.65
N LYS A 64 -1.17 1.26 13.31
CA LYS A 64 -2.13 1.88 14.25
C LYS A 64 -3.19 0.91 14.78
N ARG A 65 -3.49 -0.17 14.04
CA ARG A 65 -4.37 -1.27 14.49
C ARG A 65 -3.64 -2.31 15.36
N GLY A 66 -2.41 -2.03 15.77
CA GLY A 66 -1.61 -2.90 16.63
C GLY A 66 -1.00 -4.11 15.90
N LYS A 67 -0.88 -4.08 14.57
CA LYS A 67 -0.15 -5.16 13.87
C LYS A 67 1.35 -5.05 14.17
N PRO A 68 2.01 -6.18 14.48
CA PRO A 68 3.41 -6.15 14.88
C PRO A 68 4.30 -5.77 13.68
N VAL A 69 5.36 -4.99 13.94
CA VAL A 69 6.29 -4.52 12.90
C VAL A 69 6.94 -5.68 12.10
N PRO A 70 7.30 -6.83 12.69
CA PRO A 70 7.76 -7.99 11.92
C PRO A 70 6.79 -8.46 10.83
N LEU A 71 5.47 -8.42 11.09
CA LEU A 71 4.49 -8.80 10.06
C LEU A 71 4.44 -7.77 8.93
N LEU A 72 4.65 -6.49 9.25
CA LEU A 72 4.74 -5.43 8.25
C LEU A 72 6.03 -5.54 7.44
N MET A 73 7.14 -5.97 8.04
CA MET A 73 8.38 -6.26 7.32
C MET A 73 8.17 -7.35 6.28
N GLU A 74 7.54 -8.47 6.64
CA GLU A 74 7.19 -9.56 5.72
C GLU A 74 6.26 -9.08 4.59
N ALA A 75 5.19 -8.37 4.94
CA ALA A 75 4.26 -7.82 3.95
C ALA A 75 4.94 -6.81 3.00
N TYR A 76 5.97 -6.13 3.49
CA TYR A 76 6.71 -5.18 2.70
C TYR A 76 7.92 -5.74 1.94
N GLY A 77 8.38 -6.95 2.27
CA GLY A 77 9.65 -7.46 1.80
C GLY A 77 10.85 -6.62 2.27
N HIS A 78 10.75 -5.98 3.43
CA HIS A 78 11.84 -5.18 4.01
C HIS A 78 12.75 -6.06 4.86
N ALA A 79 14.06 -5.89 4.70
CA ALA A 79 15.06 -6.69 5.40
C ALA A 79 15.24 -6.28 6.86
N THR A 80 14.91 -5.04 7.22
CA THR A 80 15.13 -4.52 8.57
C THR A 80 13.92 -3.81 9.12
N GLN A 81 13.81 -3.81 10.45
CA GLN A 81 12.80 -3.04 11.17
C GLN A 81 12.94 -1.55 10.86
N LYS A 82 14.18 -1.03 10.83
CA LYS A 82 14.46 0.37 10.51
C LYS A 82 13.86 0.78 9.16
N GLN A 83 14.04 -0.02 8.11
CA GLN A 83 13.44 0.26 6.80
C GLN A 83 11.91 0.41 6.88
N THR A 84 11.25 -0.45 7.66
CA THR A 84 9.79 -0.41 7.83
C THR A 84 9.35 0.81 8.63
N LEU A 85 10.03 1.14 9.73
CA LEU A 85 9.71 2.32 10.53
C LEU A 85 9.95 3.63 9.74
N ASP A 86 11.09 3.73 9.05
CA ASP A 86 11.41 4.86 8.16
C ASP A 86 10.34 5.00 7.05
N TYR A 87 9.92 3.87 6.46
CA TYR A 87 8.88 3.85 5.42
C TYR A 87 7.52 4.32 5.93
N LEU A 88 7.17 3.97 7.17
CA LEU A 88 5.96 4.38 7.87
C LEU A 88 6.05 5.79 8.48
N CYS A 89 7.20 6.45 8.36
CA CYS A 89 7.47 7.75 8.98
C CYS A 89 7.28 7.73 10.51
N ILE A 90 7.55 6.59 11.14
CA ILE A 90 7.58 6.45 12.61
C ILE A 90 8.99 6.86 13.04
N GLN A 91 9.16 8.14 13.34
CA GLN A 91 10.42 8.72 13.82
C GLN A 91 10.60 8.49 15.33
N ALA A 92 11.73 8.96 15.85
CA ALA A 92 12.09 8.89 17.26
C ALA A 92 11.12 9.61 18.22
N GLU A 93 10.12 10.36 17.75
CA GLU A 93 9.13 10.98 18.64
C GLU A 93 8.32 9.94 19.44
N GLU A 94 7.94 8.79 18.84
CA GLU A 94 7.32 7.69 19.62
C GLU A 94 8.33 7.06 20.60
N VAL A 95 9.63 7.12 20.30
CA VAL A 95 10.69 6.71 21.23
C VAL A 95 10.88 7.74 22.34
N ALA A 96 10.70 9.04 22.07
CA ALA A 96 10.71 10.10 23.08
C ALA A 96 9.49 9.99 24.01
N GLU A 97 8.30 9.71 23.46
CA GLU A 97 7.09 9.43 24.25
C GLU A 97 7.25 8.21 25.18
N LEU A 98 8.03 7.20 24.78
CA LEU A 98 8.38 6.08 25.67
C LEU A 98 9.15 6.54 26.92
N TYR A 99 10.00 7.56 26.81
CA TYR A 99 10.74 8.12 27.95
C TYR A 99 9.93 9.17 28.73
N ASP A 100 8.99 9.88 28.08
CA ASP A 100 8.10 10.85 28.74
C ASP A 100 7.03 10.18 29.64
N LEU A 101 6.76 8.88 29.46
CA LEU A 101 5.88 8.10 30.33
C LEU A 101 6.53 7.68 31.67
N GLU A 102 7.83 7.94 31.87
CA GLU A 102 8.59 7.60 33.08
C GLU A 102 8.88 8.79 34.03
N LEU A 103 8.27 9.98 33.81
CA LEU A 103 8.37 11.16 34.71
C LEU A 103 6.99 11.68 35.14
#